data_AF-A0A7W5ATY4-F1
#
_entry.id   AF-A0A7W5ATY4-F1
#
_cell.length_a   1.000
_cell.length_b   1.000
_cell.length_c   1.000
_cell.angle_alpha   90.00
_cell.angle_beta   90.00
_cell.angle_gamma   90.00
#
_symmetry.space_group_name_H-M   'P 1'
#
loop_
_entity.id
_entity.type
_entity.pdbx_description
1 polymer ?
#
loop_
_entity_poly.entity_id
_entity_poly.type
_entity_poly.pdbx_seq_one_letter_code
_entity_poly.pdbx_strand_id
1 'polypeptide(L)' 'MTLSAQITYRYSPEALIGRQVAAVVNFPPRKIAGFKSEVLVLGGVPDAGDVVLLRTDEAVPNGTPIA' A
#
# COMPACT_ATOMS: atom_id res chain seq x y z
N MET A 1 0.75 0.37 -13.27
CA MET A 1 -0.08 0.78 -12.13
C MET A 1 0.86 1.41 -11.11
N THR A 2 0.72 2.69 -10.84
CA THR A 2 1.70 3.47 -10.05
C THR A 2 1.04 3.90 -8.73
N LEU A 3 1.72 3.68 -7.60
CA LEU A 3 1.25 3.99 -6.25
C LEU A 3 2.17 5.06 -5.62
N SER A 4 1.57 6.01 -4.88
CA SER A 4 2.30 6.93 -3.99
C SER A 4 1.89 6.65 -2.54
N ALA A 5 2.86 6.28 -1.70
CA ALA A 5 2.66 6.04 -0.26
C ALA A 5 3.78 6.73 0.53
N GLN A 6 3.44 7.46 1.59
CA GLN A 6 4.40 8.09 2.51
C GLN A 6 4.94 7.05 3.50
N ILE A 7 5.67 6.07 2.98
CA ILE A 7 6.18 4.90 3.73
C ILE A 7 7.71 4.90 3.86
N THR A 8 8.37 5.98 3.44
CA THR A 8 9.83 6.10 3.38
C THR A 8 10.50 6.04 4.76
N TYR A 9 9.75 6.26 5.84
CA TYR A 9 10.26 6.13 7.21
C TYR A 9 10.63 4.68 7.57
N ARG A 10 9.88 3.68 7.06
CA ARG A 10 10.05 2.27 7.42
C ARG A 10 10.51 1.36 6.27
N TYR A 11 10.38 1.78 5.03
CA TYR A 11 10.61 0.91 3.87
C TYR A 11 11.51 1.57 2.83
N SER A 12 12.57 0.86 2.43
CA SER A 12 13.33 1.19 1.24
C SER A 12 12.63 0.61 -0.01
N PRO A 13 12.84 1.20 -1.21
CA PRO A 13 12.24 0.69 -2.45
C PRO A 13 12.55 -0.79 -2.70
N GLU A 14 13.75 -1.24 -2.36
CA GLU A 14 14.21 -2.62 -2.57
C GLU A 14 13.44 -3.60 -1.67
N ALA A 15 13.12 -3.18 -0.44
CA ALA A 15 12.35 -3.98 0.52
C ALA A 15 10.87 -4.13 0.15
N LEU A 16 10.38 -3.36 -0.83
CA LEU A 16 8.99 -3.42 -1.32
C LEU A 16 8.83 -4.40 -2.49
N ILE A 17 9.91 -4.75 -3.18
CA ILE A 17 9.85 -5.68 -4.31
C ILE A 17 9.48 -7.08 -3.80
N GLY A 18 8.39 -7.64 -4.35
CA GLY A 18 7.88 -8.96 -3.98
C GLY A 18 7.06 -9.01 -2.69
N ARG A 19 6.84 -7.87 -2.02
CA ARG A 19 6.02 -7.80 -0.82
C ARG A 19 4.53 -7.78 -1.16
N GLN A 20 3.74 -8.62 -0.51
CA GLN A 20 2.28 -8.55 -0.60
C GLN A 20 1.72 -7.44 0.30
N VAL A 21 0.74 -6.72 -0.23
CA VAL A 21 0.08 -5.59 0.45
C VAL A 21 -1.43 -5.68 0.26
N ALA A 22 -2.18 -5.17 1.23
CA ALA A 22 -3.62 -4.97 1.07
C ALA A 22 -3.91 -3.60 0.44
N ALA A 23 -4.82 -3.55 -0.52
CA ALA A 23 -5.22 -2.29 -1.16
C ALA A 23 -6.70 -2.28 -1.53
N VAL A 24 -7.31 -1.09 -1.46
CA VAL A 24 -8.63 -0.84 -2.03
C VAL A 24 -8.45 -0.43 -3.50
N VAL A 25 -9.05 -1.19 -4.41
CA VAL A 25 -8.83 -1.08 -5.86
C VAL A 25 -9.98 -0.42 -6.63
N ASN A 26 -11.10 -0.12 -5.96
CA ASN A 26 -12.33 0.39 -6.59
C ASN A 26 -12.60 1.88 -6.29
N PHE A 27 -11.65 2.61 -5.71
CA PHE A 27 -11.84 4.04 -5.51
C PHE A 27 -11.69 4.82 -6.82
N PRO A 28 -12.49 5.89 -7.02
CA PRO A 28 -12.24 6.81 -8.11
C PRO A 28 -10.82 7.39 -7.97
N PRO A 29 -10.10 7.57 -9.08
CA PRO A 29 -8.68 7.92 -9.06
C PRO A 29 -8.46 9.19 -8.25
N ARG A 30 -7.76 9.06 -7.13
CA ARG A 30 -7.49 10.17 -6.21
C ARG A 30 -6.08 10.66 -6.47
N LYS A 31 -5.93 11.97 -6.69
CA LYS A 31 -4.61 12.60 -6.81
C LYS A 31 -4.03 12.74 -5.39
N ILE A 32 -2.97 12.00 -5.10
CA ILE A 32 -2.20 12.14 -3.86
C ILE A 32 -0.81 12.60 -4.26
N ALA A 33 -0.41 13.80 -3.81
CA ALA A 33 0.90 14.40 -4.07
C ALA A 33 1.30 14.43 -5.56
N GLY A 34 0.36 14.73 -6.47
CA GLY A 34 0.61 14.84 -7.91
C GLY A 34 0.62 13.53 -8.69
N PHE A 35 0.62 12.38 -8.01
CA PHE A 35 0.51 11.07 -8.64
C PHE A 35 -0.95 10.61 -8.70
N LYS A 36 -1.34 10.05 -9.84
CA LYS A 36 -2.65 9.42 -10.02
C LYS A 36 -2.59 8.04 -9.36
N SER A 37 -3.09 7.94 -8.12
CA SER A 37 -3.19 6.66 -7.42
C SER A 37 -4.49 5.98 -7.83
N GLU A 38 -4.37 4.88 -8.58
CA GLU A 38 -5.50 4.04 -9.00
C GLU A 38 -5.90 3.04 -7.89
N VAL A 39 -5.06 2.92 -6.85
CA VAL A 39 -5.26 2.03 -5.70
C VAL A 39 -4.86 2.76 -4.42
N LEU A 40 -5.51 2.41 -3.31
CA LEU A 40 -5.15 2.88 -1.97
C LEU A 40 -4.59 1.71 -1.17
N VAL A 41 -3.27 1.67 -0.97
CA VAL A 41 -2.63 0.67 -0.11
C VAL A 41 -2.94 0.97 1.35
N LEU A 42 -3.32 -0.07 2.09
CA LEU A 42 -3.71 0.00 3.48
C LEU A 42 -2.50 -0.17 4.39
N GLY A 43 -2.45 0.64 5.44
CA GLY A 43 -1.41 0.59 6.47
C GLY A 43 -1.91 1.19 7.77
N GLY A 44 -1.40 0.68 8.89
CA GLY A 44 -1.59 1.28 10.20
C GLY A 44 -0.72 2.52 10.35
N VAL A 45 -1.20 3.54 11.06
CA VAL A 45 -0.49 4.79 11.32
C VAL A 45 -0.30 4.92 12.83
N PRO A 46 0.74 4.31 13.42
CA PRO A 46 0.95 4.36 14.87
C PRO A 46 1.27 5.78 15.35
N ASP A 47 1.99 6.56 14.54
CA ASP A 47 2.40 7.94 14.84
C ASP A 47 2.33 8.82 13.59
N ALA A 48 2.40 10.14 13.77
CA ALA A 48 2.36 11.10 12.68
C ALA A 48 3.54 10.90 11.71
N GLY A 49 3.24 10.52 10.47
CA GLY A 49 4.25 10.26 9.44
C GLY A 49 4.83 8.84 9.46
N ASP A 50 4.36 7.98 10.37
CA ASP A 50 4.73 6.58 10.41
C ASP A 50 3.63 5.71 9.81
N VAL A 51 3.98 4.85 8.85
CA VAL A 51 3.03 3.97 8.17
C VAL A 51 3.56 2.55 8.17
N VAL A 52 2.76 1.61 8.68
CA VAL A 52 3.04 0.17 8.69
C VAL A 52 2.12 -0.51 7.69
N LEU A 53 2.67 -1.00 6.58
CA LEU A 53 1.92 -1.68 5.53
C LEU A 53 1.22 -2.94 6.06
N LEU A 54 -0.07 -3.09 5.76
CA LEU A 54 -0.80 -4.33 6.00
C LEU A 54 -0.37 -5.38 4.97
N ARG A 55 -0.15 -6.60 5.45
CA ARG A 55 0.09 -7.80 4.64
C ARG A 55 -0.73 -8.96 5.20
N THR A 56 -0.97 -9.97 4.38
CA THR A 56 -1.46 -11.26 4.88
C THR A 56 -0.34 -11.95 5.67
N ASP A 57 -0.73 -12.72 6.69
CA ASP A 57 0.24 -13.49 7.49
C ASP A 57 0.89 -14.61 6.66
N GLU A 58 0.12 -15.17 5.72
CA GLU A 58 0.59 -16.16 4.75
C GLU A 58 0.57 -15.61 3.33
N ALA A 59 1.39 -16.22 2.46
CA ALA A 59 1.40 -15.87 1.05
C ALA A 59 0.13 -16.39 0.36
N VAL A 60 -0.63 -15.49 -0.25
CA VAL A 60 -1.87 -15.82 -0.98
C VAL A 60 -1.76 -15.40 -2.45
N PRO A 61 -2.58 -15.94 -3.37
CA PRO A 61 -2.59 -15.44 -4.74
C PRO A 61 -2.88 -13.93 -4.81
N ASN A 62 -2.16 -13.21 -5.68
CA ASN A 62 -2.40 -11.78 -5.87
C ASN A 62 -3.82 -11.54 -6.40
N GLY A 63 -4.52 -10.56 -5.82
CA GLY A 63 -5.92 -10.28 -6.15
C GLY A 63 -6.94 -11.07 -5.31
N THR A 64 -6.48 -11.84 -4.32
CA THR A 64 -7.37 -12.47 -3.33
C THR A 64 -8.21 -11.39 -2.63
N PRO A 65 -9.55 -11.49 -2.65
CA PRO A 65 -10.42 -10.55 -1.93
C PRO A 65 -10.17 -10.60 -0.42
N ILE A 66 -10.19 -9.44 0.22
CA ILE A 66 -10.17 -9.34 1.68
C ILE A 66 -11.62 -9.45 2.17
N ALA A 67 -11.87 -10.31 3.16
CA ALA A 67 -13.17 -10.52 3.79
C ALA A 67 -13.39 -9.61 5.01
#